data_AF-A0A9W8HMU1-F1
#
_entry.id   AF-A0A9W8HMU1-F1
#
_cell.length_a   1.000
_cell.length_b   1.000
_cell.length_c   1.000
_cell.angle_alpha   90.00
_cell.angle_beta   90.00
_cell.angle_gamma   90.00
#
_symmetry.space_group_name_H-M   'P 1'
#
loop_
_entity.id
_entity.type
_entity.pdbx_description
1 polymer ?
#
loop_
_entity_poly.entity_id
_entity_poly.type
_entity_poly.pdbx_seq_one_letter_code
_entity_poly.pdbx_strand_id
1 'polypeptide(L)' 'MNITQKINTAPLVYEVESQTRAVLKTDFDDNVSDPIDAKEVYDQIRKINDPEHPLTLEQLR' A
#
# COMPACT_ATOMS: atom_id res chain seq x y z
N MET A 1 25.37 -35.84 -0.13
CA MET A 1 24.72 -34.86 -1.03
C MET A 1 23.50 -34.33 -0.29
N ASN A 2 23.50 -33.05 0.10
CA ASN A 2 22.45 -32.46 0.92
C ASN A 2 21.29 -32.01 0.03
N ILE A 3 20.21 -32.78 0.01
CA ILE A 3 18.96 -32.37 -0.62
C ILE A 3 18.18 -31.46 0.36
N THR A 4 18.42 -30.14 0.28
CA THR A 4 17.46 -29.17 0.85
C THR A 4 16.59 -28.65 -0.29
N GLN A 5 15.72 -29.52 -0.81
CA GLN A 5 14.67 -29.06 -1.74
C GLN A 5 13.45 -28.66 -0.92
N LYS A 6 13.08 -27.38 -1.00
CA LYS A 6 11.83 -26.87 -0.43
C LYS A 6 10.66 -27.53 -1.15
N ILE A 7 9.80 -28.22 -0.40
CA ILE A 7 8.64 -28.96 -0.92
C ILE A 7 7.37 -28.11 -1.01
N ASN A 8 7.38 -26.92 -0.43
CA ASN A 8 6.25 -26.01 -0.36
C ASN A 8 6.65 -24.60 -0.84
N THR A 9 5.79 -24.02 -1.67
CA THR A 9 5.84 -22.60 -2.01
C THR A 9 5.50 -21.79 -0.76
N ALA A 10 6.19 -20.66 -0.55
CA ALA A 10 5.84 -19.75 0.53
C ALA A 10 4.39 -19.28 0.35
N PRO A 11 3.59 -19.20 1.44
CA PRO A 11 2.23 -18.70 1.33
C PRO A 11 2.25 -17.27 0.79
N LEU A 12 1.29 -16.94 -0.06
CA LEU A 12 1.15 -15.59 -0.58
C LEU A 12 0.49 -14.74 0.52
N VAL A 13 1.31 -14.00 1.26
CA VAL A 13 0.85 -13.10 2.32
C VAL A 13 0.60 -11.73 1.69
N TYR A 14 -0.67 -11.30 1.69
CA TYR A 14 -1.02 -9.94 1.31
C TYR A 14 -0.91 -9.05 2.54
N GLU A 15 0.24 -8.38 2.68
CA GLU A 15 0.39 -7.31 3.66
C GLU A 15 -0.32 -6.06 3.15
N VAL A 16 -1.07 -5.40 4.02
CA VAL A 16 -1.53 -4.03 3.77
C VAL A 16 -0.29 -3.13 3.92
N GLU A 17 0.46 -2.97 2.83
CA GLU A 17 1.66 -2.17 2.83
C GLU A 17 1.34 -0.75 3.31
N SER A 18 1.90 -0.36 4.44
CA SER A 18 1.94 1.05 4.84
C SER A 18 2.94 1.77 3.95
N GLN A 19 2.51 2.17 2.76
CA GLN A 19 3.33 3.02 1.90
C GLN A 19 3.47 4.40 2.56
N THR A 20 4.61 4.64 3.18
CA THR A 20 5.01 5.96 3.69
C THR A 20 5.89 6.64 2.66
N ARG A 21 5.46 7.80 2.15
CA ARG A 21 6.31 8.66 1.31
C ARG A 21 7.36 9.32 2.21
N ALA A 22 8.57 9.46 1.69
CA ALA A 22 9.62 10.22 2.36
C ALA A 22 9.22 11.70 2.41
N VAL A 23 9.22 12.28 3.61
CA VAL A 23 8.94 13.70 3.81
C VAL A 23 10.08 14.53 3.22
N LEU A 24 9.75 15.43 2.30
CA LEU A 24 10.68 16.36 1.68
C LEU A 24 10.67 17.69 2.43
N LYS A 25 11.77 18.44 2.34
CA LYS A 25 11.83 19.80 2.92
C LYS A 25 10.82 20.76 2.29
N THR A 26 10.48 20.53 1.03
CA THR A 26 9.50 21.30 0.26
C THR A 26 8.06 21.09 0.75
N ASP A 27 7.78 19.97 1.42
CA ASP A 27 6.43 19.66 1.90
C ASP A 27 5.97 20.63 3.02
N PHE A 28 6.88 21.43 3.57
CA PHE A 28 6.62 22.44 4.60
C PHE A 28 6.84 23.89 4.11
N ASP A 29 7.10 24.09 2.82
CA ASP A 29 7.28 25.42 2.24
C ASP A 29 6.00 25.87 1.56
N ASP A 30 5.25 26.77 2.20
CA ASP A 30 3.98 27.31 1.68
C ASP A 30 4.14 28.08 0.34
N ASN A 31 5.37 28.41 -0.07
CA ASN A 31 5.64 29.05 -1.37
C ASN A 31 5.82 28.03 -2.50
N VAL A 32 5.89 26.74 -2.18
CA VAL A 32 6.03 25.65 -3.14
C VAL A 32 4.66 25.02 -3.37
N SER A 33 4.26 24.90 -4.63
CA SER A 33 3.02 24.20 -4.99
C SER A 33 3.19 22.70 -4.75
N ASP A 34 2.26 22.11 -4.00
CA ASP A 34 2.16 20.65 -3.81
C ASP A 34 1.13 20.05 -4.79
N PRO A 35 1.55 19.38 -5.87
CA PRO A 35 0.63 18.78 -6.83
C PRO A 35 0.09 17.44 -6.31
N ILE A 36 -1.18 17.17 -6.63
CA ILE A 36 -1.81 15.89 -6.31
C ILE A 36 -1.06 14.74 -6.98
N ASP A 37 -0.73 13.73 -6.20
CA ASP A 37 -0.07 12.51 -6.67
C ASP A 37 -0.97 11.27 -6.56
N ALA A 38 -0.51 10.15 -7.13
CA ALA A 38 -1.26 8.89 -7.09
C ALA A 38 -1.41 8.35 -5.66
N LYS A 39 -0.49 8.67 -4.76
CA LYS A 39 -0.51 8.22 -3.37
C LYS A 39 -1.60 8.93 -2.58
N GLU A 40 -1.77 10.23 -2.80
CA GLU A 40 -2.85 11.02 -2.22
C GLU A 40 -4.22 10.46 -2.63
N VAL A 41 -4.42 10.23 -3.94
CA VAL A 41 -5.67 9.62 -4.44
C VAL A 41 -5.87 8.22 -3.85
N TYR A 42 -4.81 7.41 -3.77
CA TYR A 42 -4.87 6.07 -3.18
C TYR A 42 -5.26 6.11 -1.69
N ASP A 43 -4.63 6.98 -0.90
CA ASP A 43 -4.92 7.11 0.53
C ASP A 43 -6.37 7.49 0.81
N GLN A 44 -6.98 8.28 -0.09
CA GLN A 44 -8.38 8.67 0.00
C GLN A 44 -9.34 7.51 -0.25
N ILE A 45 -9.04 6.61 -1.20
CA ILE A 45 -9.98 5.56 -1.64
C ILE A 45 -9.75 4.20 -0.96
N ARG A 46 -8.54 3.92 -0.46
CA ARG A 46 -8.15 2.58 0.00
C ARG A 46 -8.98 2.02 1.17
N LYS A 47 -9.58 2.90 1.98
CA LYS A 47 -10.41 2.55 3.15
C LYS A 47 -11.91 2.48 2.86
N ILE A 48 -12.32 2.71 1.62
CA ILE A 48 -13.71 2.53 1.22
C ILE A 48 -14.08 1.07 1.43
N ASN A 49 -15.20 0.82 2.10
CA ASN A 49 -15.70 -0.53 2.34
C ASN A 49 -16.36 -1.06 1.07
N ASP A 50 -16.10 -2.33 0.79
CA ASP A 50 -16.86 -3.08 -0.20
C ASP A 50 -18.34 -3.21 0.26
N PRO A 51 -19.33 -2.99 -0.61
CA PRO A 51 -20.73 -3.08 -0.24
C PRO A 51 -21.23 -4.53 -0.04
N GLU A 52 -20.54 -5.53 -0.60
CA GLU A 52 -20.91 -6.94 -0.55
C GLU A 52 -20.14 -7.72 0.53
N HIS A 53 -18.98 -7.21 0.95
CA HIS A 53 -18.05 -7.90 1.84
C HIS A 53 -17.50 -7.02 2.97
N PRO A 54 -17.15 -7.61 4.14
CA PRO A 54 -16.56 -6.87 5.26
C PRO A 54 -15.05 -6.60 5.05
N LEU A 55 -14.69 -6.06 3.89
CA LEU A 55 -13.32 -5.76 3.46
C LEU A 55 -13.26 -4.34 2.89
N THR A 56 -12.08 -3.71 2.93
CA THR A 56 -11.84 -2.46 2.19
C THR A 56 -11.42 -2.74 0.76
N LEU A 57 -11.53 -1.76 -0.13
CA LEU A 57 -11.05 -1.87 -1.52
C LEU A 57 -9.56 -2.24 -1.61
N GLU A 58 -8.75 -1.82 -0.63
CA GLU A 58 -7.33 -2.21 -0.51
C GLU A 58 -7.13 -3.70 -0.21
N GLN A 59 -8.09 -4.31 0.50
CA GLN A 59 -8.04 -5.70 0.96
C GLN A 59 -8.58 -6.71 -0.06
N LEU A 60 -9.29 -6.27 -1.11
CA LEU A 60 -9.88 -7.14 -2.15
C LEU A 60 -8.85 -7.67 -3.18
N ARG A 61 -7.57 -7.65 -2.85
CA ARG A 61 -6.47 -7.97 -3.76
C ARG A 61 -6.46 -9.41 -4.28
#